data_AF-A0A1V5L9W3-F1
#
_entry.id   AF-A0A1V5L9W3-F1
#
_cell.length_a   1.000
_cell.length_b   1.000
_cell.length_c   1.000
_cell.angle_alpha   90.00
_cell.angle_beta   90.00
_cell.angle_gamma   90.00
#
_symmetry.space_group_name_H-M   'P 1'
#
loop_
_entity.id
_entity.type
_entity.pdbx_description
1 polymer ?
#
loop_
_entity_poly.entity_id
_entity_poly.type
_entity_poly.pdbx_seq_one_letter_code
_entity_poly.pdbx_strand_id
1 'polypeptide(L)'
;MDMTVTFPGNLKVAAAYRGFTIATDQSPEDGGDGTAPAPFDLFLASLATCAGIYMLRFLRSRNLSAEDASLAMHMERDEETNMLRSVTLDLHLPPGFPEKYRNAVINAVNLCAVKKHLLAPPEITVVTTLAGEPAHTTVPALGPDPDAAAGAAPSAALG
;
A
#
# COMPACT_ATOMS: atom_id res chain seq x y z
N MET A 1 19.46 2.56 0.25
CA MET A 1 18.73 1.28 0.12
C MET A 1 17.75 1.55 -0.97
N ASP A 2 17.91 0.89 -2.10
CA ASP A 2 17.35 1.40 -3.34
C ASP A 2 16.43 0.36 -3.95
N MET A 3 15.40 0.86 -4.60
CA MET A 3 14.41 0.08 -5.35
C MET A 3 14.34 0.69 -6.73
N THR A 4 14.40 -0.16 -7.75
CA THR A 4 14.24 0.28 -9.15
C THR A 4 12.89 -0.18 -9.65
N VAL A 5 12.18 0.71 -10.33
CA VAL A 5 10.87 0.44 -10.91
C VAL A 5 10.97 0.42 -12.43
N THR A 6 10.33 -0.55 -13.07
CA THR A 6 10.30 -0.74 -14.53
C THR A 6 8.87 -0.84 -15.05
N PHE A 7 8.70 -0.61 -16.35
CA PHE A 7 7.40 -0.54 -17.01
C PHE A 7 7.32 -1.61 -18.12
N PRO A 8 6.96 -2.86 -17.79
CA PRO A 8 7.02 -3.98 -18.74
C PRO A 8 5.94 -3.97 -19.83
N GLY A 9 5.01 -3.02 -19.82
CA GLY A 9 4.01 -2.81 -20.88
C GLY A 9 2.59 -2.61 -20.35
N ASN A 10 1.76 -1.91 -21.14
CA ASN A 10 0.46 -1.36 -20.73
C ASN A 10 0.56 -0.62 -19.38
N LEU A 11 -0.34 -0.87 -18.43
CA LEU A 11 -0.34 -0.25 -17.09
C LEU A 11 0.34 -1.12 -16.02
N LYS A 12 1.25 -2.02 -16.44
CA LYS A 12 2.05 -2.83 -15.53
C LYS A 12 3.25 -2.06 -15.01
N VAL A 13 3.54 -2.27 -13.73
CA VAL A 13 4.70 -1.69 -13.05
C VAL A 13 5.38 -2.79 -12.24
N ALA A 14 6.72 -2.87 -12.29
CA ALA A 14 7.46 -3.90 -11.58
C ALA A 14 8.64 -3.31 -10.80
N ALA A 15 8.65 -3.54 -9.48
CA ALA A 15 9.73 -3.15 -8.60
C ALA A 15 10.74 -4.28 -8.39
N ALA A 16 12.03 -4.00 -8.64
CA ALA A 16 13.14 -4.87 -8.30
C ALA A 16 13.72 -4.43 -6.93
N TYR A 17 13.66 -5.33 -5.94
CA TYR A 17 14.09 -5.03 -4.59
C TYR A 17 14.56 -6.28 -3.85
N ARG A 18 15.79 -6.26 -3.33
CA ARG A 18 16.38 -7.36 -2.54
C ARG A 18 16.29 -8.75 -3.21
N GLY A 19 16.45 -8.80 -4.53
CA GLY A 19 16.37 -10.04 -5.31
C GLY A 19 14.94 -10.51 -5.62
N PHE A 20 13.92 -9.75 -5.22
CA PHE A 20 12.53 -10.00 -5.57
C PHE A 20 12.08 -9.05 -6.70
N THR A 21 11.17 -9.54 -7.53
CA THR A 21 10.37 -8.74 -8.45
C THR A 21 8.96 -8.67 -7.91
N ILE A 22 8.48 -7.46 -7.65
CA ILE A 22 7.12 -7.19 -7.16
C ILE A 22 6.35 -6.57 -8.32
N ALA A 23 5.44 -7.33 -8.91
CA ALA A 23 4.62 -6.90 -10.03
C ALA A 23 3.29 -6.30 -9.54
N THR A 24 2.87 -5.23 -10.19
CA THR A 24 1.56 -4.61 -10.06
C THR A 24 0.99 -4.30 -11.44
N ASP A 25 -0.33 -4.23 -11.53
CA ASP A 25 -1.07 -3.93 -12.76
C ASP A 25 -2.35 -3.20 -12.40
N GLN A 26 -3.01 -2.57 -13.36
CA GLN A 26 -4.35 -2.02 -13.15
C GLN A 26 -5.42 -3.06 -13.53
N SER A 27 -6.63 -2.87 -13.02
CA SER A 27 -7.77 -3.69 -13.42
C SER A 27 -8.09 -3.48 -14.91
N PRO A 28 -8.79 -4.42 -15.57
CA PRO A 28 -9.30 -4.18 -16.93
C PRO A 28 -10.25 -2.99 -17.02
N GLU A 29 -11.01 -2.70 -15.95
CA GLU A 29 -11.92 -1.55 -15.87
C GLU A 29 -11.15 -0.22 -15.87
N ASP A 30 -9.94 -0.21 -15.30
CA ASP A 30 -9.01 0.93 -15.28
C ASP A 30 -8.01 0.90 -16.46
N GLY A 31 -8.22 0.02 -17.45
CA GLY A 31 -7.40 -0.07 -18.67
C GLY A 31 -6.12 -0.91 -18.56
N GLY A 32 -5.90 -1.60 -17.44
CA GLY A 32 -4.82 -2.57 -17.27
C GLY A 32 -5.18 -3.96 -17.77
N ASP A 33 -4.28 -4.92 -17.55
CA ASP A 33 -4.51 -6.32 -17.97
C ASP A 33 -5.01 -7.19 -16.80
N GLY A 34 -5.10 -6.65 -15.58
CA GLY A 34 -5.53 -7.39 -14.38
C GLY A 34 -4.62 -8.56 -14.01
N THR A 35 -3.35 -8.53 -14.43
CA THR A 35 -2.41 -9.67 -14.26
C THR A 35 -1.72 -9.71 -12.90
N ALA A 36 -1.80 -8.62 -12.15
CA ALA A 36 -1.24 -8.43 -10.82
C ALA A 36 -2.12 -7.43 -10.03
N PRO A 37 -2.04 -7.37 -8.69
CA PRO A 37 -2.83 -6.40 -7.91
C PRO A 37 -2.47 -4.95 -8.28
N ALA A 38 -3.43 -4.05 -8.12
CA ALA A 38 -3.15 -2.62 -8.18
C ALA A 38 -2.11 -2.24 -7.12
N PRO A 39 -1.25 -1.23 -7.39
CA PRO A 39 -0.26 -0.79 -6.40
C PRO A 39 -0.87 -0.43 -5.04
N PHE A 40 -2.08 0.15 -5.04
CA PHE A 40 -2.78 0.49 -3.81
C PHE A 40 -3.27 -0.74 -3.04
N ASP A 41 -3.79 -1.75 -3.74
CA ASP A 41 -4.19 -3.02 -3.12
C ASP A 41 -2.98 -3.78 -2.57
N LEU A 42 -1.84 -3.72 -3.27
CA LEU A 42 -0.59 -4.26 -2.76
C LEU A 42 -0.12 -3.55 -1.49
N PHE A 43 -0.25 -2.22 -1.42
CA PHE A 43 0.01 -1.45 -0.21
C PHE A 43 -0.88 -1.92 0.96
N LEU A 44 -2.18 -2.09 0.72
CA LEU A 44 -3.12 -2.63 1.71
C LEU A 44 -2.77 -4.05 2.15
N ALA A 45 -2.45 -4.94 1.21
CA ALA A 45 -1.99 -6.29 1.49
C ALA A 45 -0.69 -6.29 2.33
N SER A 46 0.22 -5.34 2.09
CA SER A 46 1.43 -5.18 2.90
C SER A 46 1.13 -4.81 4.35
N LEU A 47 0.10 -4.00 4.61
CA LEU A 47 -0.37 -3.67 5.96
C LEU A 47 -0.96 -4.90 6.66
N ALA A 48 -1.87 -5.62 5.99
CA ALA A 48 -2.48 -6.83 6.53
C ALA A 48 -1.45 -7.92 6.85
N THR A 49 -0.52 -8.18 5.93
CA THR A 49 0.54 -9.19 6.11
C THR A 49 1.60 -8.75 7.13
N CYS A 50 1.88 -7.45 7.26
CA CYS A 50 2.69 -6.91 8.37
C CYS A 50 2.02 -7.20 9.72
N ALA A 51 0.73 -6.94 9.87
CA ALA A 51 0.02 -7.31 11.09
C ALA A 51 0.06 -8.83 11.33
N GLY A 52 -0.18 -9.62 10.29
CA GLY A 52 -0.14 -11.09 10.33
C GLY A 52 1.20 -11.65 10.79
N ILE A 53 2.34 -11.13 10.32
CA ILE A 53 3.66 -11.63 10.76
C ILE A 53 3.92 -11.35 12.25
N TYR A 54 3.41 -10.24 12.80
CA TYR A 54 3.50 -9.96 14.24
C TYR A 54 2.60 -10.90 15.06
N MET A 55 1.38 -11.18 14.60
CA MET A 55 0.47 -12.16 15.21
C MET A 55 1.12 -13.57 15.20
N LEU A 56 1.64 -14.01 14.06
CA LEU A 56 2.28 -15.31 13.90
C LEU A 56 3.51 -15.45 14.83
N ARG A 57 4.35 -14.41 14.91
CA ARG A 57 5.50 -14.38 15.83
C ARG A 57 5.05 -14.47 17.29
N PHE A 58 3.97 -13.78 17.66
CA PHE A 58 3.41 -13.85 19.01
C PHE A 58 3.00 -15.28 19.37
N LEU A 59 2.23 -15.95 18.50
CA LEU A 59 1.79 -17.33 18.72
C LEU A 59 2.98 -18.27 18.88
N ARG A 60 3.94 -18.22 17.96
CA ARG A 60 5.16 -19.04 17.99
C ARG A 60 6.00 -18.82 19.25
N SER A 61 6.18 -17.57 19.69
CA SER A 61 6.95 -17.25 20.90
C SER A 61 6.36 -17.83 22.20
N ARG A 62 5.10 -18.26 22.16
CA ARG A 62 4.37 -18.85 23.30
C ARG A 62 4.03 -20.32 23.06
N ASN A 63 4.58 -20.93 22.02
CA ASN A 63 4.27 -22.29 21.59
C ASN A 63 2.75 -22.52 21.41
N LEU A 64 2.04 -21.51 20.90
CA LEU A 64 0.63 -21.61 20.53
C LEU A 64 0.51 -21.97 19.06
N SER A 65 -0.49 -22.80 18.71
CA SER A 65 -0.77 -23.13 17.32
C SER A 65 -1.23 -21.90 16.53
N ALA A 66 -0.86 -21.86 15.25
CA ALA A 66 -1.38 -20.91 14.28
C ALA A 66 -2.39 -21.55 13.32
N GLU A 67 -2.65 -22.85 13.47
CA GLU A 67 -3.77 -23.52 12.81
C GLU A 67 -5.08 -22.85 13.24
N ASP A 68 -5.98 -22.62 12.29
CA ASP A 68 -7.24 -21.87 12.45
C ASP A 68 -7.12 -20.41 12.91
N ALA A 69 -5.89 -19.89 13.05
CA ALA A 69 -5.67 -18.48 13.30
C ALA A 69 -5.71 -17.70 11.98
N SER A 70 -6.44 -16.58 11.94
CA SER A 70 -6.48 -15.72 10.76
C SER A 70 -6.61 -14.25 11.16
N LEU A 71 -6.45 -13.37 10.16
CA LEU A 71 -6.64 -11.94 10.31
C LEU A 71 -7.49 -11.45 9.14
N ALA A 72 -8.58 -10.74 9.46
CA ALA A 72 -9.38 -10.01 8.49
C ALA A 72 -9.04 -8.52 8.55
N MET A 73 -8.97 -7.86 7.40
CA MET A 73 -8.80 -6.42 7.31
C MET A 73 -10.05 -5.82 6.68
N HIS A 74 -10.72 -4.96 7.43
CA HIS A 74 -11.88 -4.21 6.99
C HIS A 74 -11.48 -2.77 6.72
N MET A 75 -12.01 -2.18 5.67
CA MET A 75 -11.62 -0.86 5.19
C MET A 75 -12.88 -0.04 4.89
N GLU A 76 -12.86 1.22 5.32
CA GLU A 76 -13.89 2.20 4.97
C GLU A 76 -13.24 3.30 4.14
N ARG A 77 -13.88 3.67 3.04
CA ARG A 77 -13.48 4.82 2.22
C ARG A 77 -14.33 6.03 2.57
N ASP A 78 -13.73 7.19 2.43
CA ASP A 78 -14.41 8.46 2.47
C ASP A 78 -14.97 8.76 1.07
N GLU A 79 -16.29 8.97 0.96
CA GLU A 79 -16.96 9.13 -0.34
C GLU A 79 -16.62 10.45 -1.05
N GLU A 80 -16.24 11.49 -0.29
CA GLU A 80 -15.92 12.81 -0.85
C GLU A 80 -14.48 12.85 -1.39
N THR A 81 -13.55 12.28 -0.64
CA THR A 81 -12.12 12.32 -0.95
C THR A 81 -11.62 11.06 -1.66
N ASN A 82 -12.41 9.98 -1.69
CA ASN A 82 -12.04 8.63 -2.12
C ASN A 82 -10.88 7.98 -1.33
N MET A 83 -10.42 8.64 -0.25
CA MET A 83 -9.31 8.18 0.58
C MET A 83 -9.78 7.13 1.59
N LEU A 84 -8.84 6.36 2.15
CA LEU A 84 -9.14 5.45 3.26
C LEU A 84 -9.47 6.26 4.52
N ARG A 85 -10.69 6.10 5.02
CA ARG A 85 -11.17 6.69 6.27
C ARG A 85 -10.72 5.89 7.48
N SER A 86 -10.89 4.56 7.43
CA SER A 86 -10.57 3.69 8.55
C SER A 86 -10.13 2.30 8.07
N VAL A 87 -9.28 1.66 8.89
CA VAL A 87 -8.86 0.27 8.71
C VAL A 87 -8.97 -0.45 10.04
N THR A 88 -9.71 -1.55 10.07
CA THR A 88 -9.86 -2.43 11.24
C THR A 88 -9.19 -3.77 10.95
N LEU A 89 -8.29 -4.18 11.83
CA LEU A 89 -7.65 -5.50 11.79
C LEU A 89 -8.34 -6.38 12.84
N ASP A 90 -9.11 -7.35 12.38
CA ASP A 90 -9.82 -8.32 13.23
C ASP A 90 -9.00 -9.62 13.33
N LEU A 91 -8.64 -10.00 14.56
CA LEU A 91 -7.76 -11.13 14.83
C LEU A 91 -8.62 -12.33 15.24
N HIS A 92 -8.70 -13.34 14.38
CA HIS A 92 -9.41 -14.58 14.68
C HIS A 92 -8.44 -15.55 15.34
N LEU A 93 -8.64 -15.76 16.63
CA LEU A 93 -7.78 -16.59 17.47
C LEU A 93 -8.25 -18.05 17.42
N PRO A 94 -7.31 -19.01 17.47
CA PRO A 94 -7.66 -20.42 17.32
C PRO A 94 -8.46 -20.95 18.52
N PRO A 95 -9.20 -22.06 18.36
CA PRO A 95 -9.88 -22.73 19.46
C PRO A 95 -8.91 -23.05 20.61
N GLY A 96 -9.34 -22.77 21.85
CA GLY A 96 -8.50 -23.00 23.04
C GLY A 96 -7.39 -21.96 23.27
N PHE A 97 -7.36 -20.86 22.50
CA PHE A 97 -6.43 -19.76 22.76
C PHE A 97 -6.57 -19.22 24.20
N PRO A 98 -5.48 -19.10 24.99
CA PRO A 98 -5.59 -18.67 26.38
C PRO A 98 -6.08 -17.22 26.53
N GLU A 99 -7.18 -17.03 27.26
CA GLU A 99 -7.83 -15.72 27.50
C GLU A 99 -6.84 -14.64 27.99
N LYS A 100 -5.89 -15.03 28.86
CA LYS A 100 -4.85 -14.15 29.41
C LYS A 100 -3.94 -13.49 28.35
N TYR A 101 -3.90 -14.03 27.13
CA TYR A 101 -3.06 -13.52 26.05
C TYR A 101 -3.79 -12.66 25.03
N ARG A 102 -5.11 -12.43 25.15
CA ARG A 102 -5.89 -11.63 24.18
C ARG A 102 -5.33 -10.23 23.98
N ASN A 103 -5.12 -9.50 25.08
CA ASN A 103 -4.55 -8.15 24.99
C ASN A 103 -3.07 -8.18 24.55
N ALA A 104 -2.35 -9.23 24.92
CA ALA A 104 -0.94 -9.35 24.58
C ALA A 104 -0.72 -9.58 23.08
N VAL A 105 -1.59 -10.33 22.40
CA VAL A 105 -1.50 -10.50 20.94
C VAL A 105 -1.88 -9.22 20.20
N ILE A 106 -2.90 -8.49 20.67
CA ILE A 106 -3.25 -7.16 20.13
C ILE A 106 -2.05 -6.21 20.24
N ASN A 107 -1.41 -6.16 21.41
CA ASN A 107 -0.22 -5.33 21.62
C ASN A 107 0.94 -5.74 20.71
N ALA A 108 1.13 -7.04 20.46
CA ALA A 108 2.13 -7.49 19.51
C ALA A 108 1.82 -7.02 18.09
N VAL A 109 0.58 -7.14 17.62
CA VAL A 109 0.16 -6.66 16.29
C VAL A 109 0.27 -5.13 16.16
N ASN A 110 0.03 -4.38 17.25
CA ASN A 110 0.25 -2.93 17.30
C ASN A 110 1.72 -2.52 17.07
N LEU A 111 2.67 -3.45 17.15
CA LEU A 111 4.07 -3.19 16.81
C LEU A 111 4.36 -3.25 15.30
N CYS A 112 3.38 -3.59 14.45
CA CYS A 112 3.54 -3.64 13.00
C CYS A 112 4.22 -2.37 12.45
N ALA A 113 5.33 -2.57 11.74
CA ALA A 113 6.15 -1.50 11.20
C ALA A 113 5.39 -0.64 10.17
N VAL A 114 4.58 -1.25 9.30
CA VAL A 114 3.77 -0.51 8.31
C VAL A 114 2.79 0.42 9.03
N LYS A 115 2.01 -0.10 10.01
CA LYS A 115 1.11 0.71 10.83
C LYS A 115 1.83 1.89 11.51
N LYS A 116 3.02 1.65 12.07
CA LYS A 116 3.81 2.71 12.72
C LYS A 116 4.22 3.82 11.75
N HIS A 117 4.66 3.48 10.53
CA HIS A 117 4.99 4.47 9.51
C HIS A 117 3.76 5.18 8.95
N LEU A 118 2.55 4.60 9.04
CA LEU A 118 1.33 5.34 8.69
C LEU A 118 0.94 6.37 9.76
N LEU A 119 1.18 6.05 11.03
CA LEU A 119 0.92 6.98 12.16
C LEU A 119 2.01 8.07 12.29
N ALA A 120 3.22 7.77 11.84
CA ALA A 120 4.35 8.69 11.77
C ALA A 120 4.95 8.63 10.36
N PRO A 121 4.30 9.27 9.36
CA PRO A 121 4.71 9.19 7.96
C PRO A 121 6.09 9.79 7.74
N PRO A 122 6.94 9.15 6.92
CA PRO A 122 8.19 9.77 6.48
C PRO A 122 7.88 10.95 5.55
N GLU A 123 8.80 11.89 5.46
CA GLU A 123 8.78 12.88 4.39
C GLU A 123 8.97 12.18 3.03
N ILE A 124 8.12 12.52 2.05
CA ILE A 124 8.19 12.00 0.70
C ILE A 124 8.50 13.17 -0.24
N THR A 125 9.69 13.17 -0.83
CA THR A 125 10.13 14.17 -1.80
C THR A 125 10.14 13.56 -3.20
N VAL A 126 9.60 14.27 -4.18
CA VAL A 126 9.64 13.88 -5.60
C VAL A 126 10.60 14.80 -6.34
N VAL A 127 11.52 14.20 -7.09
CA VAL A 127 12.50 14.89 -7.92
C VAL A 127 12.48 14.30 -9.32
N THR A 128 12.84 15.09 -10.33
CA THR A 128 12.95 14.63 -11.71
C THR A 128 14.34 14.89 -12.27
N THR A 129 14.71 14.13 -13.29
CA THR A 129 15.97 14.30 -14.03
C THR A 129 15.71 13.87 -15.47
N LEU A 130 16.06 14.73 -16.43
CA LEU A 130 15.96 14.40 -17.84
C LEU A 130 17.17 13.56 -18.27
N ALA A 131 16.98 12.73 -19.29
CA ALA A 131 18.07 11.97 -19.88
C ALA A 131 19.13 12.94 -20.43
N GLY A 132 20.33 12.91 -19.86
CA GLY A 132 21.47 13.73 -20.29
C GLY A 132 21.78 14.96 -19.41
N GLU A 133 20.99 15.23 -18.37
CA GLU A 133 21.27 16.30 -17.39
C GLU A 133 21.88 15.76 -16.08
N PRO A 134 22.72 16.55 -15.38
CA PRO A 134 23.13 16.20 -14.03
C PRO A 134 21.91 16.18 -13.10
N ALA A 135 21.89 15.22 -12.17
CA ALA A 135 20.70 14.86 -11.41
C ALA A 135 20.16 15.99 -10.50
N HIS A 136 18.83 16.00 -10.38
CA HIS A 136 17.99 16.65 -9.37
C HIS A 136 17.52 18.09 -9.64
N THR A 137 16.41 18.20 -10.38
CA THR A 137 15.49 19.34 -10.23
C THR A 137 14.37 18.92 -9.27
N THR A 138 14.29 19.57 -8.11
CA THR A 138 13.17 19.46 -7.17
C THR A 138 12.02 20.32 -7.65
N VAL A 139 10.83 19.74 -7.84
CA VAL A 139 9.59 20.50 -8.02
C VAL A 139 8.91 20.61 -6.65
N PRO A 140 8.47 21.80 -6.20
CA PRO A 140 7.79 21.95 -4.92
C PRO A 140 6.50 21.12 -4.88
N ALA A 141 6.12 20.70 -3.67
CA ALA A 141 4.95 19.86 -3.40
C ALA A 141 3.66 20.43 -4.04
N LEU A 142 2.83 19.53 -4.58
CA LEU A 142 1.53 19.74 -5.26
C LEU A 142 0.93 21.15 -5.09
N GLY A 143 1.44 22.10 -5.89
CA GLY A 143 0.66 23.25 -6.33
C GLY A 143 -0.30 22.82 -7.43
N PRO A 144 -1.24 23.68 -7.85
CA PRO A 144 -2.07 23.40 -9.02
C PRO A 144 -1.17 23.06 -10.21
N ASP A 145 -1.48 21.94 -10.87
CA ASP A 145 -0.76 21.47 -12.05
C ASP A 145 -0.73 22.58 -13.11
N PRO A 146 0.44 23.14 -13.45
CA PRO A 146 0.53 24.21 -14.44
C PRO A 146 0.12 23.75 -15.83
N ASP A 147 0.18 22.44 -16.12
CA ASP A 147 -0.18 21.86 -17.42
C ASP A 147 -1.67 21.52 -17.53
N ALA A 148 -2.40 21.42 -16.42
CA ALA A 148 -3.86 21.25 -16.43
C ALA A 148 -4.59 22.45 -17.10
N ALA A 149 -3.97 23.63 -17.11
CA ALA A 149 -4.53 24.82 -17.78
C ALA A 149 -4.36 24.80 -19.31
N ALA A 150 -3.47 23.97 -19.87
CA ALA A 150 -3.15 23.98 -21.30
C ALA A 150 -4.08 23.12 -22.17
N GLY A 151 -4.94 22.29 -21.56
CA GLY A 151 -5.80 21.32 -22.28
C GLY A 151 -7.23 21.77 -22.60
N ALA A 152 -7.69 22.92 -22.09
CA ALA A 152 -9.07 23.36 -22.30
C ALA A 152 -9.21 24.23 -23.58
N ALA A 153 -9.14 23.60 -24.74
CA ALA A 153 -9.71 24.20 -25.95
C ALA A 153 -11.25 24.05 -25.89
N PRO A 154 -12.04 25.11 -26.14
CA PRO A 154 -13.49 25.01 -26.10
C PRO A 154 -13.98 24.17 -27.28
N SER A 155 -14.64 23.05 -26.99
CA SER A 155 -15.44 22.33 -27.99
C SER A 155 -16.56 23.24 -28.45
N ALA A 156 -16.43 23.74 -29.67
CA ALA A 156 -17.46 24.50 -30.35
C ALA A 156 -18.75 23.68 -30.48
N ALA A 157 -19.86 24.41 -30.40
CA ALA A 157 -21.22 23.93 -30.55
C ALA A 157 -21.47 23.15 -31.85
N LEU A 158 -22.13 22.01 -31.72
CA LEU A 158 -23.01 21.36 -32.69
C LEU A 158 -24.05 20.67 -31.79
N GLY A 159 -25.36 20.81 -31.89
CA GLY A 159 -26.29 21.38 -32.86
C GLY A 159 -27.65 20.77 -32.48
#